data_AF-A0A2N5UXY9-F1
#
_entry.id   AF-A0A2N5UXY9-F1
#
_cell.length_a   1.000
_cell.length_b   1.000
_cell.length_c   1.000
_cell.angle_alpha   90.00
_cell.angle_beta   90.00
_cell.angle_gamma   90.00
#
_symmetry.space_group_name_H-M   'P 1'
#
loop_
_entity.id
_entity.type
_entity.pdbx_description
1 polymer ?
#
loop_
_entity_poly.entity_id
_entity_poly.type
_entity_poly.pdbx_seq_one_letter_code
_entity_poly.pdbx_strand_id
1 'polypeptide(L)' 'LEDDAEFPPGLLGAGAGGPEDQTQYVQVSQEERDAIERLVGLGFERQLVVQAYFACDKNEEMAANYLIGR' A
#
# COMPACT_ATOMS: atom_id res chain seq x y z
N LEU A 1 39.75 -40.81 -13.30
CA LEU A 1 40.65 -39.91 -14.05
C LEU A 1 39.77 -38.74 -14.45
N GLU A 2 40.07 -37.56 -13.91
CA GLU A 2 39.44 -36.24 -14.15
C GLU A 2 38.00 -36.14 -13.58
N ASP A 3 37.72 -35.29 -12.60
CA ASP A 3 37.58 -33.83 -12.77
C ASP A 3 37.94 -33.09 -11.46
N ASP A 4 39.09 -32.42 -11.48
CA ASP A 4 39.60 -31.53 -10.44
C ASP A 4 39.13 -30.12 -10.79
N ALA A 5 37.91 -29.77 -10.36
CA ALA A 5 37.36 -28.43 -10.52
C ALA A 5 37.57 -27.63 -9.23
N GLU A 6 38.77 -27.08 -9.06
CA GLU A 6 39.07 -25.99 -8.13
C GLU A 6 38.17 -24.78 -8.45
N PHE A 7 37.09 -24.61 -7.69
CA PHE A 7 36.30 -23.37 -7.71
C PHE A 7 37.11 -22.26 -7.03
N PRO A 8 37.45 -21.13 -7.69
CA PRO A 8 38.23 -20.08 -7.07
C PRO A 8 37.45 -19.38 -5.93
N PRO A 9 38.06 -19.13 -4.77
CA PRO A 9 37.43 -18.41 -3.67
C PRO A 9 37.51 -16.91 -3.97
N GLY A 10 36.45 -16.34 -4.55
CA GLY A 10 36.54 -14.96 -5.04
C GLY A 10 35.27 -14.19 -5.38
N LEU A 11 34.06 -14.65 -5.01
CA LEU A 11 32.87 -13.80 -5.18
C LEU A 11 32.24 -13.44 -3.84
N LEU A 12 32.93 -12.52 -3.17
CA LEU A 12 32.35 -11.66 -2.16
C LEU A 12 31.23 -10.85 -2.81
N GLY A 13 30.09 -10.73 -2.16
CA GLY A 13 29.03 -9.89 -2.67
C GLY A 13 27.79 -9.93 -1.80
N ALA A 14 27.91 -9.36 -0.61
CA ALA A 14 26.78 -9.00 0.22
C ALA A 14 25.72 -8.24 -0.62
N GLY A 15 24.61 -8.90 -0.89
CA GLY A 15 23.38 -8.30 -1.36
C GLY A 15 22.34 -8.42 -0.27
N ALA A 16 22.43 -7.55 0.75
CA ALA A 16 21.33 -7.28 1.65
C ALA A 16 20.18 -6.65 0.83
N GLY A 17 19.33 -7.50 0.26
CA GLY A 17 18.02 -7.08 -0.24
C GLY A 17 17.07 -7.01 0.95
N GLY A 18 17.12 -5.90 1.69
CA GLY A 18 16.09 -5.56 2.67
C GLY A 18 14.70 -5.48 2.01
N PRO A 19 13.61 -5.56 2.81
CA PRO A 19 12.24 -5.56 2.29
C PRO A 19 11.89 -4.17 1.77
N GLU A 20 12.23 -3.90 0.52
CA GLU A 20 11.88 -2.67 -0.18
C GLU A 20 10.47 -2.85 -0.79
N ASP A 21 9.47 -3.19 0.03
CA ASP A 21 8.07 -2.89 -0.29
C ASP A 21 7.87 -1.39 -0.09
N GLN A 22 8.57 -0.60 -0.91
CA GLN A 22 8.32 0.81 -1.08
C GLN A 22 7.15 0.97 -2.04
N THR A 23 6.07 0.20 -1.82
CA THR A 23 4.78 0.62 -2.31
C THR A 23 4.50 1.91 -1.56
N GLN A 24 4.55 3.02 -2.27
CA GLN A 24 4.12 4.32 -1.78
C GLN A 24 2.60 4.27 -1.58
N TYR A 25 2.13 3.43 -0.65
CA TYR A 25 0.83 3.57 -0.06
C TYR A 25 0.86 4.98 0.53
N VAL A 26 0.02 5.87 0.00
CA VAL A 26 -0.47 7.01 0.78
C VAL A 26 -0.59 6.48 2.21
N GLN A 27 0.20 7.04 3.13
CA GLN A 27 0.14 6.67 4.54
C GLN A 27 -1.20 7.20 5.06
N VAL A 28 -2.28 6.55 4.63
CA VAL A 28 -3.58 6.64 5.27
C VAL A 28 -3.38 5.95 6.61
N SER A 29 -3.54 6.74 7.67
CA SER A 29 -3.57 6.25 9.04
C SER A 29 -4.57 5.10 9.15
N GLN A 30 -4.39 4.24 10.15
CA GLN A 30 -5.32 3.12 10.35
C GLN A 30 -6.78 3.60 10.42
N GLU A 31 -7.03 4.73 11.08
CA GLU A 31 -8.36 5.37 11.13
C GLU A 31 -8.91 5.71 9.75
N GLU A 32 -8.08 6.30 8.88
CA GLU A 32 -8.52 6.70 7.54
C GLU A 32 -8.82 5.47 6.68
N ARG A 33 -7.99 4.42 6.77
CA ARG A 33 -8.25 3.14 6.11
C ARG A 33 -9.55 2.51 6.60
N ASP A 34 -9.82 2.51 7.91
CA ASP A 34 -11.08 1.96 8.46
C ASP A 34 -12.29 2.74 7.94
N ALA A 35 -12.23 4.08 7.96
CA ALA A 35 -13.28 4.95 7.43
C ALA A 35 -13.53 4.72 5.94
N ILE A 36 -12.46 4.64 5.15
CA ILE A 36 -12.53 4.31 3.73
C ILE A 36 -13.14 2.92 3.53
N GLU A 37 -12.74 1.92 4.31
CA GLU A 37 -13.20 0.54 4.16
C GLU A 37 -14.68 0.39 4.53
N ARG A 38 -15.18 1.14 5.52
CA ARG A 38 -16.62 1.26 5.84
C ARG A 38 -17.40 1.83 4.68
N LEU A 39 -16.93 2.94 4.12
CA LEU A 39 -17.55 3.60 2.97
C LEU A 39 -17.53 2.70 1.72
N VAL A 40 -16.47 1.92 1.53
CA VAL A 40 -16.42 0.90 0.45
C VAL A 40 -17.45 -0.21 0.69
N GLY A 41 -17.67 -0.61 1.94
CA GLY A 41 -18.70 -1.58 2.32
C GLY A 41 -20.13 -1.14 2.02
N LEU A 42 -20.37 0.16 1.86
CA LEU A 42 -21.67 0.70 1.42
C LEU A 42 -21.95 0.51 -0.08
N GLY A 43 -20.96 0.04 -0.85
CA GLY A 43 -21.07 -0.20 -2.29
C GLY A 43 -20.32 0.81 -3.16
N PHE A 44 -19.49 1.67 -2.57
CA PHE A 44 -18.65 2.63 -3.28
C PHE A 44 -17.25 2.07 -3.57
N GLU A 45 -16.62 2.53 -4.64
CA GLU A 45 -15.28 2.08 -5.02
C GLU A 45 -14.20 2.74 -4.14
N ARG A 46 -13.20 1.98 -3.69
CA ARG A 46 -12.13 2.48 -2.79
C ARG A 46 -11.45 3.73 -3.32
N GLN A 47 -11.17 3.78 -4.61
CA GLN A 47 -10.55 4.95 -5.25
C GLN A 47 -11.41 6.22 -5.10
N LEU A 48 -12.72 6.07 -5.30
CA LEU A 48 -13.71 7.14 -5.24
C LEU A 48 -13.91 7.62 -3.80
N VAL A 49 -13.97 6.68 -2.86
CA VAL A 49 -14.05 6.93 -1.43
C VAL A 49 -12.81 7.67 -0.92
N VAL A 50 -11.61 7.21 -1.27
CA VAL A 50 -10.35 7.89 -0.87
C VAL A 50 -10.35 9.33 -1.38
N GLN A 51 -10.75 9.53 -2.64
CA GLN A 51 -10.75 10.86 -3.25
C GLN A 51 -11.76 11.79 -2.58
N ALA A 52 -12.97 11.31 -2.26
CA ALA A 52 -13.97 12.05 -1.50
C ALA A 52 -13.52 12.31 -0.05
N TYR A 53 -12.96 11.30 0.61
CA TYR A 53 -12.51 11.38 2.00
C TYR A 53 -11.40 12.40 2.18
N PHE A 54 -10.40 12.42 1.28
CA PHE A 54 -9.38 13.47 1.28
C PHE A 54 -9.92 14.83 0.86
N ALA A 55 -10.91 14.88 -0.05
CA ALA A 55 -11.57 16.14 -0.43
C ALA A 55 -12.42 16.73 0.71
N CYS A 56 -12.90 15.89 1.63
CA CYS A 56 -13.69 16.27 2.80
C CYS A 56 -12.83 16.43 4.07
N ASP A 57 -11.53 16.73 3.94
CA ASP A 57 -10.60 16.92 5.07
C ASP A 57 -10.56 15.72 6.05
N LYS A 58 -10.66 14.49 5.52
CA LYS A 58 -10.65 13.22 6.29
C LYS A 58 -11.85 13.05 7.24
N ASN A 59 -12.97 13.71 6.95
CA ASN A 59 -14.18 13.59 7.76
C ASN A 59 -15.08 12.46 7.22
N GLU A 60 -15.32 11.42 8.04
CA GLU A 60 -16.11 10.24 7.66
C GLU A 60 -17.58 10.59 7.35
N GLU A 61 -18.23 11.41 8.19
CA GLU A 61 -19.62 11.83 7.97
C GLU A 61 -19.77 12.66 6.69
N MET A 62 -18.86 13.60 6.44
CA MET A 62 -18.87 14.42 5.22
C MET A 62 -18.59 13.59 3.97
N ALA A 63 -17.61 12.67 4.04
CA ALA A 63 -17.30 11.79 2.93
C ALA A 63 -18.46 10.85 2.59
N ALA A 64 -19.11 10.28 3.61
CA ALA A 64 -20.32 9.45 3.44
C ALA A 64 -21.44 10.24 2.75
N ASN A 65 -21.76 11.42 3.28
CA ASN A 65 -22.81 12.29 2.72
C ASN A 65 -22.48 12.76 1.31
N TYR A 66 -21.20 13.02 1.00
CA TYR A 66 -20.76 13.41 -0.33
C TYR A 66 -20.87 12.28 -1.35
N LEU A 67 -20.55 11.04 -0.94
CA LEU A 67 -20.65 9.85 -1.80
C LEU A 67 -22.11 9.47 -2.08
N ILE A 68 -22.99 9.61 -1.08
CA ILE A 68 -24.44 9.30 -1.18
C ILE A 68 -25.21 10.42 -1.88
N GLY A 69 -24.80 11.68 -1.69
CA GLY A 69 -25.45 12.86 -2.25
C GLY A 69 -25.11 13.15 -3.72
N ARG A 70 -24.24 12.34 -4.34
CA ARG A 70 -23.89 12.41 -5.76
C ARG A 70 -24.74 11.44 -6.58
#